data_AF-A0A2J8AE33-F1
#
_entry.id   AF-A0A2J8AE33-F1
#
_cell.length_a   1.000
_cell.length_b   1.000
_cell.length_c   1.000
_cell.angle_alpha   90.00
_cell.angle_beta   90.00
_cell.angle_gamma   90.00
#
_symmetry.space_group_name_H-M   'P 1'
#
loop_
_entity.id
_entity.type
_entity.pdbx_description
1 polymer ?
#
loop_
_entity_poly.entity_id
_entity_poly.type
_entity_poly.pdbx_seq_one_letter_code
_entity_poly.pdbx_strand_id
1 'polypeptide(L)'
;MCEILGYAFGRKYYTTAVAFREPNDTAKWSDNPIDHIICSAPKNDSSFPGIRHRNLLSPLRGTIRTPPNSPYTCSFRKGDCAYTGPMVGIECSDQPFPPAPPPPPAPPNPPNRPPTFQNDIQQFGGYENIEFNLCEGSEDPECSYLARGELLVADPGNPATQMWAPICAPPDPHLAAMVADLACKQLVDWPYTTLDSVTGEAGTPFTIPAEPEAGTEGAFRPSSYTAWATVTGGDANGKKAVQQLDLQTSPCEDGRMLSFQCRFADD
;
A
#
# COMPACT_ATOMS: atom_id res chain seq x y z
N MET A 1 26.44 7.71 -10.08
CA MET A 1 26.06 6.50 -10.86
C MET A 1 27.05 6.21 -11.98
N CYS A 2 27.26 7.11 -12.95
CA CYS A 2 28.18 6.86 -14.08
C CYS A 2 29.65 6.66 -13.70
N GLU A 3 30.15 7.38 -12.69
CA GLU A 3 31.52 7.16 -12.18
C GLU A 3 31.70 5.76 -11.56
N ILE A 4 30.68 5.24 -10.88
CA ILE A 4 30.66 3.87 -10.33
C ILE A 4 30.67 2.83 -11.47
N LEU A 5 30.11 3.20 -12.62
CA LEU A 5 30.11 2.41 -13.85
C LEU A 5 31.43 2.51 -14.64
N GLY A 6 32.41 3.29 -14.16
CA GLY A 6 33.70 3.51 -14.83
C GLY A 6 33.70 4.61 -15.89
N TYR A 7 32.63 5.40 -16.00
CA TYR A 7 32.53 6.49 -16.97
C TYR A 7 32.90 7.85 -16.35
N ALA A 8 33.61 8.68 -17.11
CA ALA A 8 34.02 10.01 -16.67
C ALA A 8 32.88 11.05 -16.62
N PHE A 9 31.79 10.83 -17.37
CA PHE A 9 30.67 11.78 -17.47
C PHE A 9 29.32 11.07 -17.32
N GLY A 10 28.39 11.74 -16.65
CA GLY A 10 26.99 11.30 -16.56
C GLY A 10 26.02 12.47 -16.69
N ARG A 11 24.88 12.26 -17.37
CA ARG A 11 23.78 13.24 -17.39
C ARG A 11 22.42 12.57 -17.25
N LYS A 12 21.44 13.33 -16.73
CA LYS A 12 20.04 12.93 -16.76
C LYS A 12 19.54 13.00 -18.20
N TYR A 13 18.94 11.91 -18.67
CA TYR A 13 18.36 11.80 -20.00
C TYR A 13 16.84 11.87 -19.91
N TYR A 14 16.27 12.85 -20.61
CA TYR A 14 14.85 13.11 -20.66
C TYR A 14 14.35 12.89 -22.09
N THR A 15 13.47 11.92 -22.27
CA THR A 15 12.61 11.85 -23.46
C THR A 15 11.18 11.67 -23.02
N THR A 16 10.23 12.10 -23.83
CA THR A 16 8.81 11.86 -23.57
C THR A 16 8.50 10.37 -23.45
N ALA A 17 9.14 9.51 -24.24
CA ALA A 17 8.98 8.05 -24.17
C ALA A 17 9.49 7.41 -22.86
N VAL A 18 10.49 8.02 -22.22
CA VAL A 18 11.04 7.54 -20.93
C VAL A 18 10.30 8.20 -19.76
N ALA A 19 10.01 9.49 -19.86
CA ALA A 19 9.42 10.29 -18.79
C ALA A 19 7.89 10.17 -18.70
N PHE A 20 7.20 9.80 -19.79
CA PHE A 20 5.74 9.76 -19.83
C PHE A 20 5.24 8.50 -20.55
N ARG A 21 4.14 7.94 -20.05
CA ARG A 21 3.42 6.87 -20.72
C ARG A 21 2.65 7.44 -21.90
N GLU A 22 2.69 6.79 -23.06
CA GLU A 22 1.81 7.18 -24.16
C GLU A 22 0.34 6.93 -23.77
N PRO A 23 -0.61 7.81 -24.16
CA PRO A 23 -2.03 7.69 -23.78
C PRO A 23 -2.67 6.33 -24.14
N ASN A 24 -2.11 5.61 -25.11
CA ASN A 24 -2.62 4.33 -25.63
C ASN A 24 -1.70 3.14 -25.35
N ASP A 25 -0.79 3.24 -24.39
CA ASP A 25 0.09 2.11 -24.04
C ASP A 25 -0.72 0.92 -23.48
N THR A 26 -0.88 -0.11 -24.31
CA THR A 26 -1.64 -1.34 -24.04
C THR A 26 -0.87 -2.38 -23.25
N ALA A 27 0.29 -2.05 -22.67
CA ALA A 27 1.05 -2.97 -21.83
C ALA A 27 0.15 -3.55 -20.72
N LYS A 28 -0.13 -4.85 -20.81
CA LYS A 28 -0.86 -5.63 -19.81
C LYS A 28 0.12 -6.33 -18.88
N TRP A 29 -0.34 -6.59 -17.66
CA TRP A 29 0.25 -7.62 -16.79
C TRP A 29 0.31 -8.94 -17.56
N SER A 30 1.48 -9.53 -17.70
CA SER A 30 1.63 -10.87 -18.29
C SER A 30 2.64 -11.67 -17.48
N ASP A 31 2.28 -12.90 -17.15
CA ASP A 31 3.01 -13.77 -16.22
C ASP A 31 4.29 -14.41 -16.79
N ASN A 32 4.71 -14.12 -18.02
CA ASN A 32 6.01 -14.62 -18.50
C ASN A 32 6.65 -13.76 -19.59
N PRO A 33 7.94 -13.41 -19.39
CA PRO A 33 8.75 -13.04 -20.53
C PRO A 33 10.25 -13.38 -20.53
N ILE A 34 10.84 -13.07 -21.69
CA ILE A 34 12.12 -13.43 -22.31
C ILE A 34 13.40 -12.98 -21.55
N ASP A 35 13.29 -12.36 -20.37
CA ASP A 35 14.40 -12.27 -19.41
C ASP A 35 13.85 -11.87 -18.04
N HIS A 36 14.41 -12.42 -16.96
CA HIS A 36 13.74 -12.49 -15.66
C HIS A 36 14.50 -11.78 -14.53
N ILE A 37 13.71 -11.29 -13.57
CA ILE A 37 14.11 -10.73 -12.27
C ILE A 37 14.22 -11.92 -11.28
N ILE A 38 15.41 -12.36 -10.86
CA ILE A 38 15.50 -13.33 -9.73
C ILE A 38 15.72 -12.57 -8.41
N CYS A 39 14.79 -12.76 -7.48
CA CYS A 39 14.99 -12.57 -6.06
C CYS A 39 15.19 -13.95 -5.43
N SER A 40 16.35 -14.21 -4.83
CA SER A 40 16.64 -15.46 -4.15
C SER A 40 17.22 -15.16 -2.77
N ALA A 41 16.64 -15.77 -1.74
CA ALA A 41 17.22 -15.83 -0.40
C ALA A 41 18.55 -16.64 -0.42
N PRO A 42 19.41 -16.53 0.62
CA PRO A 42 20.51 -17.46 0.80
C PRO A 42 19.99 -18.90 0.74
N LYS A 43 20.81 -19.83 0.23
CA LYS A 43 20.49 -21.24 -0.13
C LYS A 43 19.70 -22.10 0.88
N ASN A 44 19.38 -21.60 2.07
CA ASN A 44 18.77 -22.36 3.16
C ASN A 44 17.33 -21.94 3.51
N ASP A 45 16.70 -21.03 2.79
CA ASP A 45 15.33 -20.61 3.10
C ASP A 45 14.31 -21.17 2.10
N SER A 46 13.57 -22.21 2.54
CA SER A 46 12.58 -22.95 1.75
C SER A 46 11.14 -22.45 1.93
N SER A 47 10.93 -21.23 2.42
CA SER A 47 9.62 -20.75 2.88
C SER A 47 8.77 -19.97 1.85
N PHE A 48 9.22 -19.75 0.61
CA PHE A 48 8.47 -18.96 -0.38
C PHE A 48 7.93 -19.77 -1.57
N PRO A 49 6.61 -20.00 -1.67
CA PRO A 49 5.99 -20.50 -2.90
C PRO A 49 5.66 -19.33 -3.83
N GLY A 50 6.38 -19.23 -4.96
CA GLY A 50 5.96 -18.47 -6.15
C GLY A 50 6.66 -17.12 -6.37
N ILE A 51 7.54 -17.06 -7.38
CA ILE A 51 8.26 -15.86 -7.84
C ILE A 51 7.38 -15.12 -8.87
N ARG A 52 7.31 -13.77 -8.82
CA ARG A 52 6.53 -12.91 -9.76
C ARG A 52 7.43 -11.95 -10.55
N HIS A 53 7.13 -11.67 -11.84
CA HIS A 53 8.02 -10.92 -12.76
C HIS A 53 7.31 -9.82 -13.58
N ARG A 54 8.05 -8.76 -13.96
CA ARG A 54 7.65 -7.71 -14.93
C ARG A 54 8.45 -7.84 -16.22
N ASN A 55 7.79 -7.49 -17.33
CA ASN A 55 8.39 -7.41 -18.64
C ASN A 55 8.76 -5.95 -19.01
N LEU A 56 10.04 -5.67 -19.26
CA LEU A 56 10.49 -4.41 -19.87
C LEU A 56 11.43 -4.73 -21.03
N LEU A 57 11.27 -4.03 -22.16
CA LEU A 57 12.13 -4.13 -23.34
C LEU A 57 13.53 -3.48 -23.14
N SER A 58 13.92 -3.23 -21.89
CA SER A 58 15.22 -2.65 -21.51
C SER A 58 15.71 -3.35 -20.24
N PRO A 59 17.02 -3.67 -20.11
CA PRO A 59 17.55 -4.39 -18.96
C PRO A 59 17.29 -3.62 -17.66
N LEU A 60 16.47 -4.21 -16.79
CA LEU A 60 16.02 -3.66 -15.51
C LEU A 60 17.01 -3.87 -14.35
N ARG A 61 18.09 -4.60 -14.63
CA ARG A 61 19.23 -4.81 -13.77
C ARG A 61 20.45 -4.87 -14.67
N GLY A 62 21.37 -3.93 -14.51
CA GLY A 62 22.67 -3.99 -15.16
C GLY A 62 23.69 -4.42 -14.11
N THR A 63 24.40 -5.52 -14.36
CA THR A 63 25.66 -5.76 -13.67
C THR A 63 26.62 -4.69 -14.17
N ILE A 64 27.11 -3.85 -13.26
CA ILE A 64 28.22 -2.97 -13.59
C ILE A 64 29.40 -3.88 -13.86
N ARG A 65 29.95 -3.87 -15.07
CA ARG A 65 31.24 -4.53 -15.33
C ARG A 65 32.30 -3.75 -14.57
N THR A 66 32.51 -4.10 -13.32
CA THR A 66 33.65 -3.63 -12.55
C THR A 66 34.92 -4.27 -13.13
N PRO A 67 36.07 -3.58 -13.13
CA PRO A 67 37.35 -4.17 -13.51
C PRO A 67 37.56 -5.52 -12.81
N PRO A 68 38.22 -6.51 -13.45
CA PRO A 68 38.38 -7.86 -12.89
C PRO A 68 39.05 -7.91 -11.50
N ASN A 69 39.74 -6.83 -11.12
CA ASN A 69 40.50 -6.72 -9.88
C ASN A 69 39.82 -5.81 -8.84
N SER A 70 38.58 -5.37 -9.09
CA SER A 70 37.85 -4.51 -8.18
C SER A 70 37.40 -5.30 -6.94
N PRO A 71 37.59 -4.77 -5.71
CA PRO A 71 37.20 -5.45 -4.47
C PRO A 71 35.69 -5.38 -4.19
N TYR A 72 34.90 -4.87 -5.15
CA TYR A 72 33.46 -4.66 -5.03
C TYR A 72 32.75 -5.02 -6.34
N THR A 73 31.52 -5.51 -6.20
CA THR A 73 30.58 -5.70 -7.29
C THR A 73 29.45 -4.70 -7.11
N CYS A 74 29.28 -3.80 -8.08
CA CYS A 74 28.21 -2.82 -8.02
C CYS A 74 27.00 -3.32 -8.81
N SER A 75 25.82 -3.23 -8.20
CA SER A 75 24.56 -3.38 -8.89
C SER A 75 23.71 -2.16 -8.56
N PHE A 76 22.97 -1.64 -9.54
CA PHE A 76 21.95 -0.65 -9.25
C PHE A 76 20.61 -1.34 -9.05
N ARG A 77 19.92 -0.96 -7.97
CA ARG A 77 18.54 -1.34 -7.69
C ARG A 77 17.68 -0.13 -7.97
N LYS A 78 16.58 -0.33 -8.70
CA LYS A 78 15.52 0.68 -8.79
C LYS A 78 14.78 0.67 -7.44
N GLY A 79 14.67 1.82 -6.77
CA GLY A 79 13.72 2.00 -5.67
C GLY A 79 12.27 1.87 -6.17
N ASP A 80 11.29 1.82 -5.26
CA ASP A 80 9.89 1.65 -5.63
C ASP A 80 9.39 2.80 -6.50
N CYS A 81 9.35 2.57 -7.81
CA CYS A 81 8.68 3.51 -8.69
C CYS A 81 7.19 3.31 -8.58
N ALA A 82 6.49 4.35 -8.13
CA ALA A 82 5.09 4.53 -8.42
C ALA A 82 4.83 4.24 -9.90
N TYR A 83 3.85 3.39 -10.17
CA TYR A 83 3.41 2.96 -11.50
C TYR A 83 3.10 4.13 -12.47
N THR A 84 2.93 5.34 -11.95
CA THR A 84 2.53 6.56 -12.65
C THR A 84 3.61 7.67 -12.68
N GLY A 85 4.78 7.46 -12.07
CA GLY A 85 5.82 8.48 -11.96
C GLY A 85 6.71 8.58 -13.22
N PRO A 86 7.26 9.77 -13.53
CA PRO A 86 8.18 9.92 -14.65
C PRO A 86 9.45 9.13 -14.41
N MET A 87 9.85 8.27 -15.36
CA MET A 87 11.14 7.60 -15.28
C MET A 87 12.23 8.57 -15.74
N VAL A 88 13.38 8.52 -15.09
CA VAL A 88 14.58 9.25 -15.51
C VAL A 88 15.58 8.26 -16.09
N GLY A 89 16.00 8.49 -17.33
CA GLY A 89 17.15 7.79 -17.91
C GLY A 89 18.44 8.42 -17.38
N ILE A 90 19.50 7.63 -17.23
CA ILE A 90 20.85 8.14 -16.99
C ILE A 90 21.70 7.74 -18.19
N GLU A 91 22.32 8.72 -18.84
CA GLU A 91 23.28 8.50 -19.92
C GLU A 91 24.69 8.64 -19.35
N CYS A 92 25.56 7.66 -19.63
CA CYS A 92 26.95 7.63 -19.17
C CYS A 92 27.90 7.59 -20.38
N SER A 93 29.03 8.30 -20.30
CA SER A 93 30.00 8.43 -21.39
C SER A 93 31.40 8.70 -20.85
N ASP A 94 32.43 8.23 -21.55
CA ASP A 94 33.84 8.57 -21.27
C ASP A 94 34.26 9.90 -21.91
N GLN A 95 33.43 10.45 -22.79
CA GLN A 95 33.62 11.75 -23.43
C GLN A 95 32.61 12.77 -22.89
N PRO A 96 32.97 14.06 -22.83
CA PRO A 96 32.05 15.12 -22.45
C PRO A 96 30.80 15.08 -23.32
N PHE A 97 29.63 15.18 -22.71
CA PHE A 97 28.39 15.24 -23.47
C PHE A 97 28.32 16.55 -24.28
N PRO A 98 27.74 16.50 -25.50
CA PRO A 98 27.28 17.74 -26.13
C PRO A 98 26.26 18.43 -25.21
N PRO A 99 26.03 19.75 -25.35
CA PRO A 99 25.02 20.46 -24.58
C PRO A 99 23.70 19.69 -24.57
N ALA A 100 23.15 19.48 -23.37
CA ALA A 100 21.90 18.73 -23.25
C ALA A 100 20.80 19.44 -24.05
N PRO A 101 19.95 18.70 -24.79
CA PRO A 101 18.74 19.30 -25.31
C PRO A 101 17.94 19.89 -24.13
N PRO A 102 17.26 21.03 -24.33
CA PRO A 102 16.42 21.60 -23.29
C PRO A 102 15.43 20.53 -22.81
N PRO A 103 15.14 20.46 -21.50
CA PRO A 103 14.18 19.50 -20.98
C PRO A 103 12.87 19.63 -21.77
N PRO A 104 12.22 18.52 -22.12
CA PRO A 104 10.94 18.59 -22.81
C PRO A 104 10.01 19.48 -21.98
N PRO A 105 9.24 20.37 -22.62
CA PRO A 105 8.30 21.21 -21.90
C PRO A 105 7.41 20.30 -21.04
N ALA A 106 7.24 20.68 -19.77
CA ALA A 106 6.33 19.95 -18.90
C ALA A 106 4.97 19.87 -19.59
N PRO A 107 4.31 18.70 -19.60
CA PRO A 107 2.97 18.60 -20.14
C PRO A 107 2.10 19.67 -19.44
N PRO A 108 1.23 20.38 -20.18
CA PRO A 108 0.52 21.55 -19.68
C PRO A 108 -0.30 21.26 -18.41
N ASN A 109 -0.60 19.99 -18.14
CA ASN A 109 -1.07 19.51 -16.85
C ASN A 109 -0.27 18.24 -16.48
N PRO A 110 0.63 18.26 -15.48
CA PRO A 110 1.07 17.01 -14.87
C PRO A 110 -0.18 16.21 -14.43
N PRO A 111 -0.22 14.88 -14.60
CA PRO A 111 -1.35 14.10 -14.13
C PRO A 111 -1.56 14.39 -12.64
N ASN A 112 -2.80 14.71 -12.25
CA ASN A 112 -3.13 14.97 -10.86
C ASN A 112 -2.57 13.84 -10.00
N ARG A 113 -1.96 14.21 -8.86
CA ARG A 113 -1.62 13.24 -7.81
C ARG A 113 -2.88 12.38 -7.60
N PRO A 114 -2.76 11.04 -7.58
CA PRO A 114 -3.88 10.18 -7.26
C PRO A 114 -4.55 10.69 -5.98
N PRO A 115 -5.90 10.73 -5.91
CA PRO A 115 -6.58 11.15 -4.69
C PRO A 115 -6.08 10.31 -3.52
N THR A 116 -5.78 10.97 -2.40
CA THR A 116 -5.34 10.31 -1.16
C THR A 116 -6.51 9.55 -0.56
N PHE A 117 -6.32 8.28 -0.22
CA PHE A 117 -7.39 7.47 0.37
C PHE A 117 -7.41 7.51 1.91
N GLN A 118 -6.41 8.14 2.50
CA GLN A 118 -6.25 8.27 3.95
C GLN A 118 -7.42 8.97 4.65
N ASN A 119 -8.08 9.91 3.98
CA ASN A 119 -9.19 10.67 4.57
C ASN A 119 -10.50 9.88 4.66
N ASP A 120 -10.56 8.69 4.04
CA ASP A 120 -11.76 7.86 4.00
C ASP A 120 -11.68 6.68 5.00
N ILE A 121 -10.67 6.65 5.86
CA ILE A 121 -10.50 5.65 6.92
C ILE A 121 -10.01 6.30 8.22
N GLN A 122 -10.49 5.80 9.35
CA GLN A 122 -10.02 6.18 10.68
C GLN A 122 -9.70 4.94 11.50
N GLN A 123 -8.74 5.09 12.41
CA GLN A 123 -8.33 4.07 13.36
C GLN A 123 -8.50 4.61 14.78
N PHE A 124 -9.06 3.79 15.66
CA PHE A 124 -9.17 4.06 17.09
C PHE A 124 -8.52 2.91 17.86
N GLY A 125 -7.62 3.23 18.81
CA GLY A 125 -6.73 2.25 19.42
C GLY A 125 -5.43 2.05 18.63
N GLY A 126 -4.72 0.94 18.90
CA GLY A 126 -3.39 0.68 18.37
C GLY A 126 -2.32 1.38 19.20
N TYR A 127 -1.73 0.64 20.15
CA TYR A 127 -0.81 1.08 21.21
C TYR A 127 -1.37 2.10 22.23
N GLU A 128 -2.28 3.00 21.84
CA GLU A 128 -2.87 3.98 22.76
C GLU A 128 -4.39 4.13 22.55
N ASN A 129 -5.11 4.30 23.66
CA ASN A 129 -6.50 4.77 23.71
C ASN A 129 -7.54 3.95 22.92
N ILE A 130 -7.51 2.63 23.03
CA ILE A 130 -8.70 1.83 22.67
C ILE A 130 -9.81 2.06 23.70
N GLU A 131 -11.06 2.13 23.26
CA GLU A 131 -12.20 2.25 24.16
C GLU A 131 -12.27 1.04 25.10
N PHE A 132 -12.35 1.28 26.41
CA PHE A 132 -12.10 0.25 27.41
C PHE A 132 -13.10 -0.93 27.36
N ASN A 133 -14.34 -0.68 26.92
CA ASN A 133 -15.40 -1.69 26.84
C ASN A 133 -15.30 -2.58 25.58
N LEU A 134 -14.34 -2.33 24.68
CA LEU A 134 -14.07 -3.22 23.54
C LEU A 134 -13.24 -4.43 23.93
N CYS A 135 -12.41 -4.30 24.98
CA CYS A 135 -11.60 -5.39 25.52
C CYS A 135 -12.21 -6.02 26.77
N GLU A 136 -13.36 -5.54 27.23
CA GLU A 136 -14.04 -6.10 28.40
C GLU A 136 -14.52 -7.52 28.10
N GLY A 137 -14.02 -8.49 28.86
CA GLY A 137 -14.33 -9.91 28.66
C GLY A 137 -13.57 -10.58 27.50
N SER A 138 -12.64 -9.87 26.84
CA SER A 138 -11.74 -10.51 25.89
C SER A 138 -10.74 -11.42 26.60
N GLU A 139 -10.58 -12.65 26.11
CA GLU A 139 -9.51 -13.56 26.55
C GLU A 139 -8.17 -13.27 25.87
N ASP A 140 -8.16 -12.36 24.90
CA ASP A 140 -6.97 -11.99 24.14
C ASP A 140 -6.07 -11.05 24.96
N PRO A 141 -4.88 -11.49 25.43
CA PRO A 141 -3.98 -10.65 26.19
C PRO A 141 -3.42 -9.48 25.37
N GLU A 142 -3.52 -9.54 24.04
CA GLU A 142 -3.06 -8.50 23.13
C GLU A 142 -4.18 -7.52 22.74
N CYS A 143 -5.37 -7.63 23.33
CA CYS A 143 -6.51 -6.78 22.99
C CYS A 143 -6.19 -5.28 23.06
N SER A 144 -5.36 -4.85 24.02
CA SER A 144 -4.97 -3.43 24.14
C SER A 144 -4.06 -2.92 23.01
N TYR A 145 -3.47 -3.81 22.21
CA TYR A 145 -2.66 -3.45 21.03
C TYR A 145 -3.49 -3.39 19.75
N LEU A 146 -4.70 -3.95 19.78
CA LEU A 146 -5.60 -3.93 18.64
C LEU A 146 -6.25 -2.55 18.49
N ALA A 147 -6.72 -2.30 17.28
CA ALA A 147 -7.47 -1.11 16.91
C ALA A 147 -8.76 -1.50 16.19
N ARG A 148 -9.77 -0.65 16.26
CA ARG A 148 -10.95 -0.72 15.39
C ARG A 148 -10.81 0.29 14.26
N GLY A 149 -11.36 -0.05 13.11
CA GLY A 149 -11.41 0.84 11.95
C GLY A 149 -12.80 1.35 11.67
N GLU A 150 -12.87 2.57 11.15
CA GLU A 150 -14.08 3.14 10.55
C GLU A 150 -13.81 3.55 9.11
N LEU A 151 -14.80 3.36 8.23
CA LEU A 151 -14.75 3.79 6.84
C LEU A 151 -15.75 4.92 6.62
N LEU A 152 -15.36 5.89 5.81
CA LEU A 152 -16.29 6.87 5.27
C LEU A 152 -17.10 6.20 4.15
N VAL A 153 -18.40 6.05 4.36
CA VAL A 153 -19.34 5.37 3.45
C VAL A 153 -20.52 6.28 3.12
N ALA A 154 -21.24 5.97 2.04
CA ALA A 154 -22.50 6.66 1.73
C ALA A 154 -23.56 6.33 2.79
N ASP A 155 -24.33 7.32 3.22
CA ASP A 155 -25.45 7.12 4.14
C ASP A 155 -26.56 6.31 3.44
N PRO A 156 -27.01 5.16 3.98
CA PRO A 156 -28.07 4.34 3.40
C PRO A 156 -29.41 5.09 3.25
N GLY A 157 -29.69 6.04 4.15
CA GLY A 157 -30.90 6.86 4.13
C GLY A 157 -30.80 8.06 3.19
N ASN A 158 -29.59 8.52 2.89
CA ASN A 158 -29.33 9.61 1.97
C ASN A 158 -27.98 9.44 1.24
N PRO A 159 -27.94 8.79 0.07
CA PRO A 159 -26.68 8.51 -0.63
C PRO A 159 -25.87 9.75 -1.06
N ALA A 160 -26.44 10.96 -0.97
CA ALA A 160 -25.74 12.21 -1.22
C ALA A 160 -24.85 12.67 -0.05
N THR A 161 -25.02 12.07 1.13
CA THR A 161 -24.22 12.35 2.33
C THR A 161 -23.33 11.16 2.67
N GLN A 162 -22.22 11.44 3.36
CA GLN A 162 -21.29 10.43 3.85
C GLN A 162 -21.32 10.39 5.37
N MET A 163 -21.03 9.23 5.93
CA MET A 163 -20.95 9.00 7.36
C MET A 163 -19.85 8.00 7.68
N TRP A 164 -19.36 8.05 8.91
CA TRP A 164 -18.40 7.07 9.42
C TRP A 164 -19.13 5.81 9.88
N ALA A 165 -18.66 4.65 9.41
CA ALA A 165 -19.21 3.34 9.72
C ALA A 165 -18.10 2.41 10.23
N PRO A 166 -18.25 1.78 11.40
CA PRO A 166 -17.28 0.79 11.89
C PRO A 166 -17.26 -0.44 10.97
N ILE A 167 -16.09 -1.05 10.84
CA ILE A 167 -15.90 -2.22 9.98
C ILE A 167 -16.37 -3.48 10.71
N CYS A 168 -17.37 -4.17 10.17
CA CYS A 168 -17.79 -5.48 10.67
C CYS A 168 -16.70 -6.53 10.44
N ALA A 169 -16.58 -7.50 11.35
CA ALA A 169 -15.63 -8.60 11.20
C ALA A 169 -16.07 -9.53 10.06
N PRO A 170 -15.25 -9.71 9.00
CA PRO A 170 -15.57 -10.72 8.00
C PRO A 170 -15.55 -12.13 8.62
N PRO A 171 -16.53 -13.00 8.33
CA PRO A 171 -16.56 -14.36 8.88
C PRO A 171 -15.43 -15.24 8.33
N ASP A 172 -14.94 -14.94 7.13
CA ASP A 172 -13.75 -15.58 6.56
C ASP A 172 -12.46 -14.91 7.10
N PRO A 173 -11.60 -15.64 7.82
CA PRO A 173 -10.34 -15.10 8.33
C PRO A 173 -9.40 -14.58 7.23
N HIS A 174 -9.44 -15.13 6.01
CA HIS A 174 -8.59 -14.66 4.91
C HIS A 174 -9.06 -13.29 4.41
N LEU A 175 -10.37 -13.11 4.29
CA LEU A 175 -10.95 -11.81 3.98
C LEU A 175 -10.68 -10.80 5.10
N ALA A 176 -10.80 -11.20 6.38
CA ALA A 176 -10.48 -10.33 7.51
C ALA A 176 -9.02 -9.85 7.47
N ALA A 177 -8.06 -10.75 7.24
CA ALA A 177 -6.65 -10.41 7.11
C ALA A 177 -6.39 -9.47 5.91
N MET A 178 -7.04 -9.71 4.77
CA MET A 178 -6.96 -8.84 3.60
C MET A 178 -7.50 -7.44 3.88
N VAL A 179 -8.65 -7.33 4.55
CA VAL A 179 -9.27 -6.05 4.90
C VAL A 179 -8.39 -5.29 5.89
N ALA A 180 -7.83 -5.96 6.91
CA ALA A 180 -6.91 -5.36 7.86
C ALA A 180 -5.64 -4.82 7.18
N ASP A 181 -5.03 -5.60 6.28
CA ASP A 181 -3.86 -5.19 5.52
C ASP A 181 -4.15 -3.97 4.63
N LEU A 182 -5.27 -3.98 3.91
CA LEU A 182 -5.67 -2.87 3.06
C LEU A 182 -6.03 -1.62 3.88
N ALA A 183 -6.66 -1.78 5.04
CA ALA A 183 -6.95 -0.70 5.98
C ALA A 183 -5.67 -0.01 6.47
N CYS A 184 -4.68 -0.78 6.93
CA CYS A 184 -3.39 -0.24 7.36
C CYS A 184 -2.64 0.49 6.24
N LYS A 185 -2.68 -0.05 5.03
CA LYS A 185 -2.11 0.61 3.84
C LYS A 185 -2.83 1.90 3.48
N GLN A 186 -4.15 1.92 3.59
CA GLN A 186 -4.97 3.10 3.34
C GLN A 186 -4.70 4.21 4.37
N LEU A 187 -4.55 3.86 5.65
CA LEU A 187 -4.28 4.79 6.77
C LEU A 187 -3.02 5.63 6.58
N VAL A 188 -2.06 5.14 5.79
CA VAL A 188 -0.80 5.83 5.51
C VAL A 188 -0.64 6.18 4.03
N ASP A 189 -1.68 6.04 3.21
CA ASP A 189 -1.64 6.30 1.76
C ASP A 189 -0.56 5.49 1.01
N TRP A 190 -0.34 4.23 1.40
CA TRP A 190 0.60 3.33 0.73
C TRP A 190 0.26 3.12 -0.77
N PRO A 191 1.24 3.08 -1.69
CA PRO A 191 2.70 3.13 -1.50
C PRO A 191 3.28 4.55 -1.64
N TYR A 192 2.51 5.60 -1.35
CA TYR A 192 2.96 7.00 -1.49
C TYR A 192 3.55 7.59 -0.21
N THR A 193 3.58 6.81 0.87
CA THR A 193 4.23 7.13 2.14
C THR A 193 5.76 7.04 2.06
N THR A 194 6.44 7.51 3.11
CA THR A 194 7.89 7.35 3.29
C THR A 194 8.28 6.06 4.01
N LEU A 195 7.30 5.32 4.54
CA LEU A 195 7.53 4.04 5.21
C LEU A 195 8.08 3.01 4.20
N ASP A 196 8.99 2.14 4.64
CA ASP A 196 9.57 1.10 3.79
C ASP A 196 8.66 -0.13 3.66
N SER A 197 7.84 -0.38 4.69
CA SER A 197 6.81 -1.40 4.63
C SER A 197 5.62 -1.08 5.53
N VAL A 198 4.45 -1.53 5.09
CA VAL A 198 3.19 -1.43 5.83
C VAL A 198 2.49 -2.78 5.73
N THR A 199 2.23 -3.39 6.88
CA THR A 199 1.48 -4.64 6.98
C THR A 199 0.35 -4.45 7.98
N GLY A 200 -0.86 -4.88 7.62
CA GLY A 200 -1.95 -5.00 8.58
C GLY A 200 -2.22 -6.45 8.92
N GLU A 201 -2.50 -6.70 10.20
CA GLU A 201 -2.83 -8.03 10.71
C GLU A 201 -4.19 -7.96 11.39
N ALA A 202 -5.13 -8.82 10.99
CA ALA A 202 -6.40 -8.96 11.68
C ALA A 202 -6.18 -9.62 13.06
N GLY A 203 -6.79 -9.04 14.10
CA GLY A 203 -6.76 -9.58 15.45
C GLY A 203 -8.00 -10.41 15.78
N THR A 204 -8.16 -10.75 17.05
CA THR A 204 -9.42 -11.34 17.57
C THR A 204 -10.53 -10.30 17.46
N PRO A 205 -11.62 -10.54 16.69
CA PRO A 205 -12.68 -9.57 16.49
C PRO A 205 -13.27 -9.05 17.81
N PHE A 206 -13.57 -7.76 17.89
CA PHE A 206 -14.26 -7.21 19.05
C PHE A 206 -15.72 -7.64 19.02
N THR A 207 -16.23 -8.14 20.15
CA THR A 207 -17.68 -8.23 20.35
C THR A 207 -18.23 -6.81 20.46
N ILE A 208 -19.28 -6.47 19.72
CA ILE A 208 -19.96 -5.17 19.86
C ILE A 208 -20.54 -5.12 21.29
N PRO A 209 -20.04 -4.23 22.16
CA PRO A 209 -20.48 -4.19 23.55
C PRO A 209 -21.93 -3.72 23.64
N ALA A 210 -22.57 -3.98 24.78
CA ALA A 210 -23.83 -3.32 25.10
C ALA A 210 -23.63 -1.80 25.23
N GLU A 211 -24.71 -1.03 25.09
CA GLU A 211 -24.66 0.42 25.26
C GLU A 211 -24.19 0.76 26.69
N PRO A 212 -23.09 1.50 26.87
CA PRO A 212 -22.61 1.88 28.19
C PRO A 212 -23.53 2.92 28.84
N GLU A 213 -23.47 3.02 30.17
CA GLU A 213 -24.24 4.02 30.93
C GLU A 213 -24.04 5.44 30.37
N ALA A 214 -25.08 6.28 30.45
CA ALA A 214 -25.01 7.63 29.93
C ALA A 214 -23.93 8.44 30.68
N GLY A 215 -23.04 9.10 29.92
CA GLY A 215 -21.94 9.90 30.48
C GLY A 215 -20.65 9.14 30.79
N THR A 216 -20.60 7.82 30.55
CA THR A 216 -19.33 7.08 30.59
C THR A 216 -18.43 7.55 29.44
N GLU A 217 -17.36 8.28 29.78
CA GLU A 217 -16.34 8.78 28.86
C GLU A 217 -15.38 7.66 28.44
N GLY A 218 -14.87 7.72 27.20
CA GLY A 218 -13.92 6.74 26.67
C GLY A 218 -14.50 5.35 26.37
N ALA A 219 -15.83 5.16 26.51
CA ALA A 219 -16.52 3.94 26.11
C ALA A 219 -16.99 4.03 24.66
N PHE A 220 -16.88 2.92 23.93
CA PHE A 220 -17.48 2.76 22.61
C PHE A 220 -19.00 2.70 22.74
N ARG A 221 -19.72 3.46 21.92
CA ARG A 221 -21.18 3.56 21.92
C ARG A 221 -21.75 3.09 20.58
N PRO A 222 -22.22 1.84 20.47
CA PRO A 222 -22.76 1.32 19.22
C PRO A 222 -23.92 2.16 18.68
N SER A 223 -24.74 2.76 19.57
CA SER A 223 -25.89 3.58 19.17
C SER A 223 -25.54 4.92 18.52
N SER A 224 -24.27 5.37 18.56
CA SER A 224 -23.86 6.57 17.83
C SER A 224 -23.70 6.35 16.32
N TYR A 225 -23.75 5.10 15.86
CA TYR A 225 -23.60 4.74 14.45
C TYR A 225 -24.94 4.34 13.84
N THR A 226 -25.29 4.99 12.73
CA THR A 226 -26.50 4.68 11.96
C THR A 226 -26.24 3.66 10.84
N ALA A 227 -24.99 3.27 10.62
CA ALA A 227 -24.56 2.31 9.61
C ALA A 227 -23.27 1.60 10.02
N TRP A 228 -23.04 0.44 9.41
CA TRP A 228 -21.91 -0.43 9.64
C TRP A 228 -21.38 -0.90 8.29
N ALA A 229 -20.07 -1.03 8.16
CA ALA A 229 -19.40 -1.35 6.91
C ALA A 229 -19.04 -2.84 6.87
N THR A 230 -19.71 -3.60 6.00
CA THR A 230 -19.48 -5.04 5.83
C THR A 230 -18.79 -5.30 4.50
N VAL A 231 -17.56 -5.82 4.53
CA VAL A 231 -16.85 -6.29 3.33
C VAL A 231 -17.26 -7.74 3.07
N THR A 232 -17.91 -7.99 1.94
CA THR A 232 -18.42 -9.31 1.57
C THR A 232 -17.49 -10.10 0.63
N GLY A 233 -16.47 -9.45 0.08
CA GLY A 233 -15.54 -10.06 -0.86
C GLY A 233 -14.75 -9.04 -1.68
N GLY A 234 -14.33 -9.44 -2.87
CA GLY A 234 -13.55 -8.63 -3.81
C GLY A 234 -12.08 -9.06 -3.88
N ASP A 235 -11.40 -8.58 -4.93
CA ASP A 235 -9.95 -8.78 -5.10
C ASP A 235 -9.20 -7.53 -4.65
N ALA A 236 -8.32 -7.67 -3.65
CA ALA A 236 -7.45 -6.59 -3.19
C ALA A 236 -6.28 -6.28 -4.14
N ASN A 237 -6.02 -7.12 -5.14
CA ASN A 237 -4.93 -6.86 -6.09
C ASN A 237 -5.14 -5.53 -6.83
N GLY A 238 -4.18 -4.61 -6.67
CA GLY A 238 -4.21 -3.28 -7.27
C GLY A 238 -5.19 -2.30 -6.63
N LYS A 239 -5.84 -2.69 -5.53
CA LYS A 239 -6.67 -1.81 -4.71
C LYS A 239 -5.81 -1.03 -3.71
N LYS A 240 -6.31 0.14 -3.32
CA LYS A 240 -5.64 1.06 -2.39
C LYS A 240 -6.51 1.47 -1.21
N ALA A 241 -7.80 1.12 -1.26
CA ALA A 241 -8.76 1.47 -0.23
C ALA A 241 -9.76 0.33 -0.05
N VAL A 242 -10.21 0.13 1.18
CA VAL A 242 -11.19 -0.91 1.54
C VAL A 242 -12.51 -0.70 0.79
N GLN A 243 -12.89 0.56 0.52
CA GLN A 243 -14.08 0.92 -0.27
C GLN A 243 -14.05 0.41 -1.72
N GLN A 244 -12.90 -0.06 -2.22
CA GLN A 244 -12.78 -0.62 -3.56
C GLN A 244 -13.00 -2.14 -3.62
N LEU A 245 -13.25 -2.77 -2.47
CA LEU A 245 -13.71 -4.14 -2.33
C LEU A 245 -15.24 -4.21 -2.46
N ASP A 246 -15.80 -5.41 -2.35
CA ASP A 246 -17.26 -5.60 -2.36
C ASP A 246 -17.81 -5.20 -1.00
N LEU A 247 -18.12 -3.90 -0.85
CA LEU A 247 -18.56 -3.26 0.39
C LEU A 247 -20.08 -3.09 0.41
N GLN A 248 -20.70 -3.41 1.55
CA GLN A 248 -22.12 -3.17 1.84
C GLN A 248 -22.28 -2.42 3.16
N THR A 249 -23.36 -1.65 3.28
CA THR A 249 -23.75 -0.97 4.52
C THR A 249 -24.89 -1.74 5.17
N SER A 250 -24.58 -2.56 6.17
CA SER A 250 -25.55 -3.40 6.89
C SER A 250 -25.04 -3.65 8.32
N PRO A 251 -25.92 -3.80 9.32
CA PRO A 251 -25.51 -4.20 10.67
C PRO A 251 -24.61 -5.44 10.66
N CYS A 252 -23.66 -5.53 11.58
CA CYS A 252 -22.82 -6.71 11.72
C CYS A 252 -23.67 -7.89 12.21
N GLU A 253 -23.99 -8.83 11.30
CA GLU A 253 -24.93 -9.93 11.58
C GLU A 253 -24.50 -10.83 12.75
N ASP A 254 -23.19 -10.97 12.95
CA ASP A 254 -22.59 -11.77 14.01
C ASP A 254 -22.30 -10.96 15.28
N GLY A 255 -22.64 -9.66 15.29
CA GLY A 255 -22.38 -8.77 16.42
C GLY A 255 -20.89 -8.51 16.66
N ARG A 256 -20.02 -8.67 15.65
CA ARG A 256 -18.57 -8.48 15.80
C ARG A 256 -18.00 -7.42 14.87
N MET A 257 -17.03 -6.67 15.38
CA MET A 257 -16.24 -5.69 14.64
C MET A 257 -14.87 -6.23 14.32
N LEU A 258 -14.35 -5.84 13.15
CA LEU A 258 -12.98 -6.11 12.80
C LEU A 258 -12.06 -5.38 13.78
N SER A 259 -11.15 -6.14 14.38
CA SER A 259 -9.99 -5.61 15.07
C SER A 259 -8.75 -5.85 14.22
N PHE A 260 -7.79 -4.94 14.23
CA PHE A 260 -6.54 -5.11 13.52
C PHE A 260 -5.41 -4.32 14.17
N GLN A 261 -4.18 -4.69 13.83
CA GLN A 261 -2.99 -3.93 14.15
C GLN A 261 -2.23 -3.58 12.87
N CYS A 262 -1.69 -2.37 12.83
CA CYS A 262 -0.84 -1.91 11.75
C CYS A 262 0.62 -1.95 12.20
N ARG A 263 1.45 -2.63 11.42
CA ARG A 263 2.91 -2.67 11.60
C ARG A 263 3.56 -1.85 10.51
N PHE A 264 4.40 -0.91 10.92
CA PHE A 264 5.16 -0.03 10.08
C PHE A 264 6.65 -0.29 10.33
N ALA A 265 7.46 -0.28 9.27
CA ALA A 265 8.91 -0.29 9.40
C ALA A 265 9.51 0.89 8.65
N ASP A 266 10.42 1.58 9.33
CA ASP A 266 11.32 2.60 8.80
C ASP A 266 12.75 2.02 8.89
N ASP A 267 13.51 1.97 7.79
CA ASP A 267 14.94 1.63 7.79
C ASP A 267 15.80 2.70 8.50
#